data_AF-A0A7W8E578-F1
#
_entry.id   AF-A0A7W8E578-F1
#
_cell.length_a   1.000
_cell.length_b   1.000
_cell.length_c   1.000
_cell.angle_alpha   90.00
_cell.angle_beta   90.00
_cell.angle_gamma   90.00
#
_symmetry.space_group_name_H-M   'P 1'
#
loop_
_entity.id
_entity.type
_entity.pdbx_description
1 polymer ?
#
loop_
_entity_poly.entity_id
_entity_poly.type
_entity_poly.pdbx_seq_one_letter_code
_entity_poly.pdbx_strand_id
1 'polypeptide(L)'
;MVVAMAALMSVVDSQATQAQSDASKPEFYTQQVQPIFAAHCVRCHGDSNHRGGLSLGSRQDMLLDRRNKPVVVPGDAANSLLIRLIRHEGPSNDPMPMPSKRERLSDGDIAIVERWVLAGAIVPVTLTGGKR
;
A
#
# COMPACT_ATOMS: atom_id res chain seq x y z
N MET A 1 41.59 -36.79 -22.22
CA MET A 1 40.47 -35.95 -22.71
C MET A 1 39.47 -35.83 -21.57
N VAL A 2 39.54 -34.75 -20.80
CA VAL A 2 38.63 -34.47 -19.67
C VAL A 2 37.79 -33.28 -20.08
N VAL A 3 36.51 -33.47 -20.35
CA VAL A 3 35.56 -32.38 -20.60
C VAL A 3 34.85 -32.12 -19.28
N ALA A 4 35.29 -31.10 -18.55
CA ALA A 4 34.60 -30.60 -17.38
C ALA A 4 33.48 -29.66 -17.83
N MET A 5 32.23 -30.09 -17.69
CA MET A 5 31.07 -29.22 -17.90
C MET A 5 30.93 -28.30 -16.69
N ALA A 6 31.28 -27.03 -16.85
CA ALA A 6 31.00 -26.00 -15.86
C ALA A 6 29.50 -25.69 -15.87
N ALA A 7 28.79 -26.14 -14.83
CA ALA A 7 27.40 -25.77 -14.60
C ALA A 7 27.34 -24.29 -14.17
N LEU A 8 26.86 -23.43 -15.06
CA LEU A 8 26.51 -22.04 -14.76
C LEU A 8 25.20 -22.03 -13.96
N MET A 9 25.28 -22.17 -12.64
CA MET A 9 24.14 -21.91 -11.76
C MET A 9 23.84 -20.41 -11.79
N SER A 10 22.71 -20.06 -12.41
CA SER A 10 22.17 -18.70 -12.39
C SER A 10 21.74 -18.39 -10.95
N VAL A 11 22.49 -17.52 -10.27
CA VAL A 11 22.05 -16.89 -9.02
C VAL A 11 20.97 -15.88 -9.40
N VAL A 12 19.75 -16.35 -9.61
CA VAL A 12 18.58 -15.48 -9.75
C VAL A 12 18.40 -14.74 -8.44
N ASP A 13 18.21 -13.42 -8.54
CA ASP A 13 18.25 -12.43 -7.47
C ASP A 13 17.26 -12.76 -6.33
N SER A 14 17.74 -13.50 -5.32
CA SER A 14 16.94 -13.93 -4.16
C SER A 14 16.36 -12.75 -3.38
N GLN A 15 16.92 -11.55 -3.51
CA GLN A 15 16.53 -10.40 -2.69
C GLN A 15 15.18 -9.82 -3.10
N ALA A 16 14.88 -9.74 -4.40
CA ALA A 16 13.59 -9.23 -4.87
C ALA A 16 12.42 -10.16 -4.47
N THR A 17 12.65 -11.47 -4.53
CA THR A 17 11.64 -12.48 -4.14
C THR A 17 11.38 -12.45 -2.63
N GLN A 18 12.44 -12.31 -1.82
CA GLN A 18 12.33 -12.21 -0.37
C GLN A 18 11.59 -10.94 0.06
N ALA A 19 11.96 -9.77 -0.49
CA ALA A 19 11.29 -8.50 -0.18
C ALA A 19 9.80 -8.51 -0.54
N GLN A 20 9.42 -9.14 -1.66
CA GLN A 20 8.01 -9.28 -2.05
C GLN A 20 7.27 -10.27 -1.14
N SER A 21 7.92 -11.35 -0.73
CA SER A 21 7.36 -12.32 0.22
C SER A 21 7.14 -11.72 1.60
N ASP A 22 8.03 -10.81 2.03
CA ASP A 22 7.90 -10.09 3.29
C ASP A 22 6.75 -9.09 3.25
N ALA A 23 6.61 -8.34 2.16
CA ALA A 23 5.49 -7.41 1.96
C ALA A 23 4.11 -8.11 1.94
N SER A 24 4.09 -9.42 1.68
CA SER A 24 2.88 -10.25 1.69
C SER A 24 2.48 -10.75 3.09
N LYS A 25 3.25 -10.41 4.13
CA LYS A 25 2.97 -10.82 5.52
C LYS A 25 2.06 -9.79 6.21
N PRO A 26 1.06 -10.21 7.00
CA PRO A 26 0.25 -9.30 7.81
C PRO A 26 1.08 -8.37 8.72
N GLU A 27 2.21 -8.84 9.22
CA GLU A 27 3.13 -8.08 10.07
C GLU A 27 3.76 -6.89 9.34
N PHE A 28 3.99 -7.02 8.02
CA PHE A 28 4.50 -5.91 7.21
C PHE A 28 3.54 -4.73 7.23
N TYR A 29 2.23 -4.98 7.13
CA TYR A 29 1.23 -3.93 7.27
C TYR A 29 1.34 -3.24 8.64
N THR A 30 1.29 -4.02 9.73
CA THR A 30 1.31 -3.47 11.10
C THR A 30 2.58 -2.69 11.41
N GLN A 31 3.73 -3.15 10.91
CA GLN A 31 5.03 -2.56 11.24
C GLN A 31 5.44 -1.43 10.30
N GLN A 32 5.07 -1.50 9.02
CA GLN A 32 5.57 -0.60 7.98
C GLN A 32 4.48 0.34 7.45
N VAL A 33 3.28 -0.17 7.19
CA VAL A 33 2.21 0.60 6.52
C VAL A 33 1.32 1.35 7.51
N GLN A 34 0.90 0.68 8.58
CA GLN A 34 -0.01 1.24 9.58
C GLN A 34 0.53 2.52 10.25
N PRO A 35 1.83 2.63 10.60
CA PRO A 35 2.38 3.87 11.16
C PRO A 35 2.28 5.06 10.18
N ILE A 36 2.51 4.82 8.88
CA ILE A 36 2.35 5.84 7.82
C ILE A 36 0.89 6.30 7.76
N PHE A 37 -0.05 5.35 7.71
CA PHE A 37 -1.47 5.70 7.67
C PHE A 37 -1.95 6.42 8.94
N ALA A 38 -1.44 6.03 10.12
CA ALA A 38 -1.72 6.71 11.37
C ALA A 38 -1.21 8.16 11.37
N ALA A 39 0.01 8.40 10.89
CA ALA A 39 0.62 9.73 10.86
C ALA A 39 -0.03 10.67 9.82
N HIS A 40 -0.35 10.15 8.63
CA HIS A 40 -0.73 10.99 7.49
C HIS A 40 -2.23 10.99 7.20
N CYS A 41 -2.93 9.87 7.44
CA CYS A 41 -4.25 9.61 6.86
C CYS A 41 -5.38 9.62 7.90
N VAL A 42 -5.19 9.03 9.08
CA VAL A 42 -6.24 8.83 10.11
C VAL A 42 -6.92 10.14 10.53
N ARG A 43 -6.20 11.27 10.56
CA ARG A 43 -6.78 12.58 10.90
C ARG A 43 -8.01 12.96 10.03
N CYS A 44 -8.03 12.51 8.77
CA CYS A 44 -9.08 12.85 7.80
C CYS A 44 -9.92 11.65 7.34
N HIS A 45 -9.43 10.41 7.57
CA HIS A 45 -10.04 9.16 7.09
C HIS A 45 -10.24 8.11 8.21
N GLY A 46 -10.06 8.47 9.48
CA GLY A 46 -10.35 7.60 10.62
C GLY A 46 -11.85 7.57 10.97
N ASP A 47 -12.21 6.79 11.98
CA ASP A 47 -13.61 6.45 12.32
C ASP A 47 -14.54 7.67 12.51
N SER A 48 -14.02 8.76 13.05
CA SER A 48 -14.77 10.00 13.30
C SER A 48 -14.82 10.96 12.11
N ASN A 49 -14.07 10.69 11.04
CA ASN A 49 -13.93 11.59 9.89
C ASN A 49 -13.62 10.79 8.62
N HIS A 50 -14.58 10.71 7.70
CA HIS A 50 -14.49 9.93 6.46
C HIS A 50 -14.46 10.84 5.23
N ARG A 51 -13.48 11.75 5.16
CA ARG A 51 -13.38 12.67 4.02
C ARG A 51 -13.25 11.90 2.71
N GLY A 52 -13.86 12.41 1.65
CA GLY A 52 -13.91 11.72 0.36
C GLY A 52 -14.65 10.37 0.40
N GLY A 53 -15.31 10.04 1.51
CA GLY A 53 -16.00 8.76 1.66
C GLY A 53 -15.07 7.55 1.83
N LEU A 54 -13.83 7.75 2.26
CA LEU A 54 -12.90 6.66 2.57
C LEU A 54 -12.77 6.51 4.10
N SER A 55 -12.78 5.26 4.58
CA SER A 55 -12.49 4.92 5.98
C SER A 55 -11.32 3.95 6.08
N LEU A 56 -10.49 4.12 7.11
CA LEU A 56 -9.40 3.19 7.43
C LEU A 56 -9.74 2.22 8.57
N GLY A 57 -11.01 2.21 9.02
CA GLY A 57 -11.46 1.42 10.17
C GLY A 57 -11.62 -0.08 9.89
N SER A 58 -11.70 -0.48 8.62
CA SER A 58 -11.69 -1.89 8.22
C SER A 58 -10.93 -2.10 6.92
N ARG A 59 -10.50 -3.34 6.67
CA ARG A 59 -9.87 -3.71 5.39
C ARG A 59 -10.75 -3.35 4.21
N GLN A 60 -12.05 -3.69 4.29
CA GLN A 60 -12.97 -3.50 3.18
C GLN A 60 -13.13 -2.01 2.85
N ASP A 61 -13.22 -1.17 3.89
CA ASP A 61 -13.39 0.27 3.72
C ASP A 61 -12.12 0.96 3.20
N MET A 62 -10.94 0.34 3.37
CA MET A 62 -9.69 0.83 2.79
C MET A 62 -9.57 0.55 1.29
N LEU A 63 -10.21 -0.52 0.81
CA LEU A 63 -10.12 -0.92 -0.59
C LEU A 63 -11.05 -0.10 -1.48
N LEU A 64 -12.19 0.33 -0.96
CA LEU A 64 -13.27 0.97 -1.71
C LEU A 64 -13.69 2.28 -1.06
N ASP A 65 -14.00 3.29 -1.85
CA ASP A 65 -14.70 4.47 -1.35
C ASP A 65 -16.20 4.18 -1.12
N ARG A 66 -16.93 5.12 -0.52
CA ARG A 66 -18.40 5.04 -0.33
C ARG A 66 -19.21 4.90 -1.63
N ARG A 67 -18.63 5.16 -2.80
CA ARG A 67 -19.24 4.97 -4.12
C ARG A 67 -18.86 3.61 -4.73
N ASN A 68 -18.23 2.74 -3.93
CA ASN A 68 -17.75 1.42 -4.34
C ASN A 68 -16.69 1.48 -5.45
N LYS A 69 -15.95 2.59 -5.56
CA LYS A 69 -14.83 2.74 -6.49
C LYS A 69 -13.53 2.27 -5.83
N PRO A 70 -12.66 1.56 -6.57
CA PRO A 70 -11.40 1.07 -6.04
C PRO A 70 -10.46 2.22 -5.67
N VAL A 71 -10.07 2.24 -4.40
CA VAL A 71 -9.03 3.12 -3.84
C VAL A 71 -7.69 2.41 -3.85
N VAL A 72 -7.70 1.13 -3.46
CA VAL A 72 -6.56 0.22 -3.54
C VAL A 72 -6.97 -0.96 -4.42
N VAL A 73 -6.13 -1.29 -5.40
CA VAL A 73 -6.26 -2.47 -6.26
C VAL A 73 -5.16 -3.45 -5.84
N PRO A 74 -5.49 -4.50 -5.05
CA PRO A 74 -4.52 -5.50 -4.63
C PRO A 74 -3.76 -6.10 -5.81
N GLY A 75 -2.44 -6.08 -5.76
CA GLY A 75 -1.56 -6.57 -6.83
C GLY A 75 -1.28 -5.55 -7.94
N ASP A 76 -1.91 -4.38 -7.93
CA ASP A 76 -1.81 -3.40 -9.01
C ASP A 76 -1.69 -1.97 -8.46
N ALA A 77 -0.45 -1.58 -8.14
CA ALA A 77 -0.14 -0.24 -7.68
C ALA A 77 -0.39 0.83 -8.75
N ALA A 78 -0.20 0.51 -10.03
CA ALA A 78 -0.36 1.45 -11.13
C ALA A 78 -1.82 1.89 -11.32
N ASN A 79 -2.76 0.96 -11.13
CA ASN A 79 -4.20 1.24 -11.19
C ASN A 79 -4.82 1.60 -9.83
N SER A 80 -4.03 1.64 -8.76
CA SER A 80 -4.49 2.05 -7.43
C SER A 80 -4.58 3.57 -7.30
N LEU A 81 -5.78 4.09 -7.04
CA LEU A 81 -5.99 5.52 -6.80
C LEU A 81 -5.14 6.06 -5.65
N LEU A 82 -4.98 5.28 -4.57
CA LEU A 82 -4.13 5.62 -3.43
C LEU A 82 -2.73 6.03 -3.88
N ILE A 83 -2.09 5.24 -4.75
CA ILE A 83 -0.71 5.44 -5.17
C ILE A 83 -0.56 6.73 -5.97
N ARG A 84 -1.46 6.97 -6.93
CA ARG A 84 -1.48 8.22 -7.70
C ARG A 84 -1.64 9.44 -6.77
N LEU A 85 -2.53 9.33 -5.79
CA LEU A 85 -2.82 10.42 -4.86
C LEU A 85 -1.65 10.76 -3.93
N ILE A 86 -0.95 9.77 -3.38
CA ILE A 86 0.20 10.00 -2.50
C ILE A 86 1.47 10.40 -3.25
N ARG A 87 1.55 10.07 -4.55
CA ARG A 87 2.60 10.56 -5.45
C ARG A 87 2.33 11.95 -6.00
N HIS A 88 1.13 12.49 -5.77
CA HIS A 88 0.67 13.75 -6.36
C HIS A 88 0.68 13.71 -7.91
N GLU A 89 0.35 12.55 -8.49
CA GLU A 89 0.21 12.38 -9.93
C GLU A 89 -1.17 12.82 -10.39
N GLY A 90 -1.23 13.64 -11.45
CA GLY A 90 -2.47 14.16 -12.02
C GLY A 90 -2.74 15.63 -11.69
N PRO A 91 -3.81 16.21 -12.26
CA PRO A 91 -4.09 17.62 -12.09
C PRO A 91 -4.64 17.89 -10.68
N SER A 92 -4.21 18.99 -10.05
CA SER A 92 -4.50 19.27 -8.63
C SER A 92 -5.99 19.41 -8.30
N ASN A 93 -6.85 19.56 -9.33
CA ASN A 93 -8.30 19.67 -9.22
C ASN A 93 -9.04 18.33 -9.34
N ASP A 94 -8.44 17.24 -9.85
CA ASP A 94 -9.09 15.92 -9.87
C ASP A 94 -8.15 14.73 -10.20
N PRO A 95 -8.04 13.70 -9.35
CA PRO A 95 -8.36 13.69 -7.93
C PRO A 95 -7.26 14.44 -7.14
N MET A 96 -7.67 15.21 -6.12
CA MET A 96 -6.75 16.09 -5.38
C MET A 96 -5.65 15.29 -4.66
N PRO A 97 -4.38 15.75 -4.73
CA PRO A 97 -3.26 15.14 -4.00
C PRO A 97 -3.55 14.86 -2.52
N MET A 98 -3.02 13.75 -2.01
CA MET A 98 -3.14 13.36 -0.60
C MET A 98 -1.76 13.20 0.06
N PRO A 99 -1.58 13.74 1.28
CA PRO A 99 -2.61 14.35 2.12
C PRO A 99 -2.94 15.80 1.71
N SER A 100 -4.22 16.11 1.58
CA SER A 100 -4.69 17.45 1.17
C SER A 100 -4.14 18.55 2.09
N LYS A 101 -3.61 19.62 1.48
CA LYS A 101 -3.03 20.78 2.17
C LYS A 101 -1.89 20.42 3.12
N ARG A 102 -1.19 19.31 2.88
CA ARG A 102 0.05 18.93 3.55
C ARG A 102 1.11 18.60 2.51
N GLU A 103 2.34 18.47 2.99
CA GLU A 103 3.46 17.97 2.19
C GLU A 103 3.20 16.55 1.69
N ARG A 104 3.77 16.23 0.53
CA ARG A 104 3.79 14.87 -0.01
C ARG A 104 4.48 13.92 0.98
N LEU A 105 4.08 12.65 0.97
CA LEU A 105 4.82 11.62 1.68
C LEU A 105 6.26 11.54 1.16
N SER A 106 7.18 11.04 2.00
CA SER A 106 8.54 10.74 1.54
C SER A 106 8.51 9.63 0.49
N ASP A 107 9.51 9.60 -0.39
CA ASP A 107 9.62 8.52 -1.39
C ASP A 107 9.77 7.15 -0.74
N GLY A 108 10.38 7.08 0.45
CA GLY A 108 10.47 5.85 1.25
C GLY A 108 9.11 5.36 1.73
N ASP A 109 8.27 6.25 2.25
CA ASP A 109 6.92 5.90 2.71
C ASP A 109 6.04 5.47 1.53
N ILE A 110 6.12 6.18 0.40
CA ILE A 110 5.40 5.83 -0.82
C ILE A 110 5.83 4.44 -1.31
N ALA A 111 7.13 4.15 -1.32
CA ALA A 111 7.63 2.83 -1.72
C ALA A 111 7.17 1.70 -0.78
N ILE A 112 7.06 1.97 0.53
CA ILE A 112 6.48 1.03 1.49
C ILE A 112 5.02 0.71 1.15
N VAL A 113 4.21 1.76 0.93
CA VAL A 113 2.79 1.60 0.60
C VAL A 113 2.61 0.90 -0.74
N GLU A 114 3.39 1.25 -1.75
CA GLU A 114 3.37 0.61 -3.06
C GLU A 114 3.70 -0.89 -3.00
N ARG A 115 4.75 -1.27 -2.26
CA ARG A 115 5.10 -2.69 -2.06
C ARG A 115 3.97 -3.46 -1.41
N TRP A 116 3.33 -2.88 -0.40
CA TRP A 116 2.17 -3.48 0.25
C TRP A 116 1.00 -3.68 -0.72
N VAL A 117 0.71 -2.69 -1.58
CA VAL A 117 -0.33 -2.83 -2.61
C VAL A 117 0.03 -3.95 -3.60
N LEU A 118 1.26 -3.97 -4.12
CA LEU A 118 1.74 -5.01 -5.04
C LEU A 118 1.72 -6.41 -4.40
N ALA A 119 1.93 -6.49 -3.09
CA ALA A 119 1.86 -7.74 -2.33
C ALA A 119 0.41 -8.17 -1.99
N GLY A 120 -0.59 -7.53 -2.57
CA GLY A 120 -2.00 -7.93 -2.41
C GLY A 120 -2.74 -7.18 -1.29
N ALA A 121 -2.19 -6.06 -0.80
CA ALA A 121 -2.79 -5.24 0.23
C ALA A 121 -3.24 -6.08 1.46
N ILE A 122 -2.34 -6.97 1.89
CA ILE A 122 -2.60 -7.93 2.97
C ILE A 122 -2.57 -7.21 4.30
N VAL A 123 -3.52 -7.53 5.16
CA VAL A 123 -3.66 -6.93 6.48
C VAL A 123 -3.99 -7.99 7.52
N PRO A 124 -3.73 -7.75 8.82
CA PRO A 124 -4.16 -8.65 9.87
C PRO A 124 -5.67 -8.91 9.85
N VAL A 125 -6.08 -10.13 10.19
CA VAL A 125 -7.50 -10.52 10.32
C VAL A 125 -8.24 -9.62 11.34
N THR A 126 -7.51 -9.06 12.30
CA THR A 126 -8.01 -8.15 13.35
C THR A 126 -8.07 -6.67 12.94
N LEU A 127 -7.93 -6.34 11.66
CA LEU A 127 -8.16 -4.95 11.20
C LEU A 127 -9.60 -4.45 11.37
N THR A 128 -10.54 -5.32 11.77
CA THR A 128 -11.86 -4.93 12.24
C THR A 128 -11.75 -4.13 13.55
N GLY A 129 -11.36 -2.87 13.41
CA GLY A 129 -11.53 -1.83 14.42
C GLY A 129 -13.00 -1.42 14.46
N GLY A 130 -13.84 -2.27 15.05
CA GLY A 130 -15.27 -1.98 15.17
C GLY A 130 -16.04 -3.06 15.93
N LYS A 131 -15.82 -3.13 17.24
CA LYS A 131 -16.78 -3.77 18.15
C LYS A 131 -17.96 -2.81 18.37
N ARG A 132 -19.16 -3.29 18.00
CA ARG A 132 -20.51 -2.84 18.40
C ARG A 132 -21.06 -1.59 17.76
#